data_AF-A0A7S4W3X5-F1
#
_entry.id   AF-A0A7S4W3X5-F1
#
_cell.length_a   1.000
_cell.length_b   1.000
_cell.length_c   1.000
_cell.angle_alpha   90.00
_cell.angle_beta   90.00
_cell.angle_gamma   90.00
#
_symmetry.space_group_name_H-M   'P 1'
#
loop_
_entity.id
_entity.type
_entity.pdbx_description
1 polymer ?
#
loop_
_entity_poly.entity_id
_entity_poly.type
_entity_poly.pdbx_seq_one_letter_code
_entity_poly.pdbx_strand_id
1 'polypeptide(L)'
;MLCFRLLFGNVEGTCQLILDNGDSIIQECGKKPYGTLHDSLFSTFELAILASYDQGHFDESDYTTLAVLIFVLAVTIVLVIALNALIAVLGDSYSRVQEHAIANRRKERAELIVEYLSIIPSNKSREIEANTKYFHALLEADADGDLLIVKDDWEGGLNALKKDLSEQNATSYEMTRDAIEQLRCHLDDDMEQLKNDITSLIQELSHEIKEIKRLQNDGGVTFNNKNVRNAVKVVKGVGKHLDMRHHLEMGLRPFRQNSQPSTDSNDQRPFWQGFPKIPKGDQDDT
;
A
#
# COMPACT_ATOMS: atom_id res chain seq x y z
N MET A 1 44.27 -10.05 29.23
CA MET A 1 44.90 -8.72 29.32
C MET A 1 45.85 -8.55 30.50
N LEU A 2 45.48 -8.94 31.73
CA LEU A 2 46.41 -8.90 32.89
C LEU A 2 47.73 -9.66 32.65
N CYS A 3 47.69 -10.84 32.01
CA CYS A 3 48.91 -11.60 31.69
C CYS A 3 49.83 -10.87 30.69
N PHE A 4 49.26 -10.10 29.76
CA PHE A 4 50.03 -9.34 28.77
C PHE A 4 50.75 -8.16 29.45
N ARG A 5 50.06 -7.47 30.37
CA ARG A 5 50.67 -6.42 31.19
C ARG A 5 51.74 -6.98 32.15
N LEU A 6 51.60 -8.20 32.65
CA LEU A 6 52.62 -8.84 33.48
C LEU A 6 53.84 -9.30 32.67
N LEU A 7 53.66 -9.68 31.40
CA LEU A 7 54.77 -10.06 30.51
C LEU A 7 55.53 -8.86 29.94
N PHE A 8 54.84 -7.79 29.57
CA PHE A 8 55.45 -6.63 28.90
C PHE A 8 55.60 -5.39 29.81
N GLY A 9 54.96 -5.37 30.97
CA GLY A 9 54.99 -4.22 31.88
C GLY A 9 56.29 -4.08 32.67
N ASN A 10 57.18 -5.08 32.63
CA ASN A 10 58.44 -5.07 33.36
C ASN A 10 59.68 -4.89 32.46
N VAL A 11 59.48 -4.55 31.18
CA VAL A 11 60.58 -4.18 30.28
C VAL A 11 60.98 -2.75 30.59
N GLU A 12 61.98 -2.60 31.45
CA GLU A 12 62.67 -1.33 31.66
C GLU A 12 63.54 -1.07 30.42
N GLY A 13 63.01 -0.31 29.46
CA GLY A 13 63.80 0.13 28.30
C GLY A 13 65.02 0.92 28.78
N THR A 14 66.21 0.32 28.73
CA THR A 14 67.48 0.97 29.05
C THR A 14 67.97 1.74 27.83
N CYS A 15 67.52 2.99 27.75
CA CYS A 15 67.84 3.91 26.68
C CYS A 15 69.27 4.47 26.92
N GLN A 16 70.32 3.77 26.46
CA GLN A 16 71.71 4.23 26.57
C GLN A 16 72.31 4.48 25.19
N LEU A 17 72.23 5.74 24.73
CA LEU A 17 72.88 6.21 23.51
C LEU A 17 74.31 6.66 23.84
N ILE A 18 75.30 5.86 23.44
CA ILE A 18 76.73 6.23 23.53
C ILE A 18 77.15 6.80 22.18
N LEU A 19 77.46 8.10 22.15
CA LEU A 19 78.07 8.76 20.99
C LEU A 19 79.60 8.70 21.14
N ASP A 20 80.29 8.26 20.09
CA ASP A 20 81.74 7.99 20.07
C ASP A 20 82.62 9.26 20.19
N ASN A 21 82.01 10.46 20.17
CA ASN A 21 82.71 11.75 20.16
C ASN A 21 82.46 12.63 21.40
N GLY A 22 81.83 12.11 22.46
CA GLY A 22 81.69 12.85 23.73
C GLY A 22 80.59 13.91 23.79
N ASP A 23 79.85 14.17 22.71
CA ASP A 23 78.63 14.98 22.72
C ASP A 23 77.41 14.08 22.94
N SER A 24 76.65 14.31 24.01
CA SER A 24 75.40 13.58 24.28
C SER A 24 74.21 14.33 23.70
N ILE A 25 73.65 13.80 22.60
CA ILE A 25 72.33 14.25 22.13
C ILE A 25 71.28 13.56 22.99
N ILE A 26 70.54 14.35 23.78
CA ILE A 26 69.33 13.89 24.47
C ILE A 26 68.27 13.67 23.38
N GLN A 27 68.31 12.52 22.73
CA GLN A 27 67.18 12.06 21.94
C GLN A 27 66.07 11.74 22.95
N GLU A 28 64.91 12.41 22.82
CA GLU A 28 63.76 12.12 23.65
C GLU A 28 63.51 10.62 23.62
N CYS A 29 63.79 9.92 24.73
CA CYS A 29 63.31 8.56 24.94
C CYS A 29 61.78 8.67 25.07
N GLY A 30 61.16 8.77 23.90
CA GLY A 30 59.77 9.07 23.71
C GLY A 30 58.94 7.99 24.37
N LYS A 31 58.03 8.43 25.26
CA LYS A 31 56.88 7.71 25.80
C LYS A 31 57.00 6.18 25.76
N LYS A 32 57.26 5.57 26.93
CA LYS A 32 57.16 4.12 27.14
C LYS A 32 55.92 3.59 26.39
N PRO A 33 56.05 2.77 25.33
CA PRO A 33 54.92 2.37 24.48
C PRO A 33 53.84 1.61 25.25
N TYR A 34 54.19 1.08 26.44
CA TYR A 34 53.28 0.38 27.34
C TYR A 34 53.10 1.09 28.70
N GLY A 35 53.46 2.38 28.79
CA GLY A 35 53.48 3.13 30.05
C GLY A 35 52.09 3.40 30.63
N THR A 36 51.08 3.57 29.77
CA THR A 36 49.69 3.75 30.19
C THR A 36 48.84 2.55 29.79
N LEU A 37 47.75 2.32 30.54
CA LEU A 37 46.79 1.26 30.23
C LEU A 37 46.23 1.44 28.82
N HIS A 38 45.87 2.68 28.45
CA HIS A 38 45.34 2.99 27.13
C HIS A 38 46.33 2.65 26.01
N ASP A 39 47.61 3.03 26.15
CA ASP A 39 48.62 2.75 25.13
C ASP A 39 48.86 1.24 25.01
N SER A 40 48.92 0.52 26.13
CA SER A 40 49.04 -0.94 26.11
C SER A 40 47.83 -1.64 25.47
N LEU A 41 46.61 -1.12 25.68
CA LEU A 41 45.40 -1.62 25.03
C LEU A 41 45.44 -1.37 23.52
N PHE A 42 45.79 -0.15 23.11
CA PHE A 42 45.85 0.26 21.71
C PHE A 42 46.91 -0.54 20.96
N SER A 43 48.12 -0.68 21.53
CA SER A 43 49.17 -1.50 20.95
C SER A 43 48.78 -2.98 20.88
N THR A 44 48.07 -3.52 21.88
CA THR A 44 47.57 -4.91 21.81
C THR A 44 46.49 -5.05 20.74
N PHE A 45 45.63 -4.05 20.56
CA PHE A 45 44.60 -4.03 19.51
C PHE A 45 45.25 -3.97 18.12
N GLU A 46 46.22 -3.08 17.91
CA GLU A 46 46.95 -2.95 16.65
C GLU A 46 47.72 -4.24 16.31
N LEU A 47 48.39 -4.82 17.29
CA LEU A 47 49.14 -6.06 17.12
C LEU A 47 48.22 -7.27 16.86
N ALA A 48 47.08 -7.38 17.57
CA ALA A 48 46.22 -8.56 17.51
C ALA A 48 45.14 -8.51 16.41
N ILE A 49 44.60 -7.32 16.10
CA ILE A 49 43.49 -7.15 15.15
C ILE A 49 43.97 -6.61 13.81
N LEU A 50 44.87 -5.62 13.81
CA LEU A 50 45.42 -5.07 12.56
C LEU A 50 46.56 -5.94 12.00
N ALA A 51 47.06 -6.91 12.79
CA ALA A 51 48.20 -7.75 12.45
C ALA A 51 49.44 -6.95 12.03
N SER A 52 49.56 -5.72 12.54
CA SER A 52 50.72 -4.85 12.35
C SER A 52 51.80 -5.32 13.33
N TYR A 53 52.69 -6.18 12.86
CA TYR A 53 53.77 -6.76 13.65
C TYR A 53 55.11 -6.16 13.22
N ASP A 54 55.79 -5.48 14.14
CA ASP A 54 57.20 -5.12 14.00
C ASP A 54 58.06 -6.12 14.80
N GLN A 55 58.93 -6.84 14.09
CA GLN A 55 59.75 -7.90 14.66
C GLN A 55 60.72 -7.38 15.72
N GLY A 56 61.14 -6.11 15.62
CA GLY A 56 62.07 -5.50 16.55
C GLY A 56 61.60 -5.45 18.01
N HIS A 57 60.28 -5.50 18.26
CA HIS A 57 59.74 -5.42 19.62
C HIS A 57 59.88 -6.71 20.45
N PHE A 58 60.09 -7.86 19.82
CA PHE A 58 60.21 -9.15 20.52
C PHE A 58 61.67 -9.51 20.83
N ASP A 59 62.60 -8.96 20.06
CA ASP A 59 64.04 -9.19 20.19
C ASP A 59 64.64 -8.51 21.44
N GLU A 60 63.97 -7.49 21.99
CA GLU A 60 64.40 -6.78 23.21
C GLU A 60 63.95 -7.46 24.52
N SER A 61 63.16 -8.54 24.43
CA SER A 61 62.67 -9.25 25.62
C SER A 61 63.58 -10.43 26.01
N ASP A 62 63.84 -10.60 27.31
CA ASP A 62 64.63 -11.73 27.84
C ASP A 62 64.04 -13.11 27.49
N TYR A 63 62.77 -13.15 27.09
CA TYR A 63 62.00 -14.38 26.81
C TYR A 63 61.31 -14.33 25.45
N THR A 64 62.03 -13.95 24.38
CA THR A 64 61.50 -13.85 23.00
C THR A 64 60.65 -15.06 22.58
N THR A 65 61.15 -16.28 22.76
CA THR A 65 60.44 -17.51 22.35
C THR A 65 59.09 -17.67 23.04
N LEU A 66 59.02 -17.36 24.33
CA LEU A 66 57.79 -17.47 25.11
C LEU A 66 56.80 -16.37 24.73
N ALA A 67 57.29 -15.14 24.55
CA ALA A 67 56.47 -14.00 24.12
C ALA A 67 55.84 -14.25 22.74
N VAL A 68 56.63 -14.75 21.78
CA VAL A 68 56.16 -15.12 20.43
C VAL A 68 55.12 -16.25 20.50
N LEU A 69 55.37 -17.29 21.30
CA LEU A 69 54.42 -18.42 21.44
C LEU A 69 53.08 -17.96 22.03
N ILE A 70 53.11 -17.15 23.09
CA ILE A 70 51.90 -16.60 23.71
C ILE A 70 51.16 -15.68 22.74
N PHE A 71 51.89 -14.86 21.97
CA PHE A 71 51.30 -14.00 20.95
C PHE A 71 50.58 -14.81 19.86
N VAL A 72 51.24 -15.81 19.27
CA VAL A 72 50.65 -16.69 18.26
C VAL A 72 49.40 -17.40 18.80
N LEU A 73 49.45 -17.90 20.03
CA LEU A 73 48.32 -18.56 20.67
C LEU A 73 47.17 -17.58 20.92
N ALA A 74 47.45 -16.37 21.38
CA ALA A 74 46.45 -15.33 21.61
C ALA A 74 45.76 -14.91 20.30
N VAL A 75 46.53 -14.64 19.23
CA VAL A 75 45.99 -14.30 17.91
C VAL A 75 45.16 -15.44 17.34
N THR A 76 45.63 -16.68 17.47
CA THR A 76 44.88 -17.86 17.00
C THR A 76 43.53 -18.00 17.72
N ILE A 77 43.50 -17.83 19.05
CA ILE A 77 42.25 -17.86 19.81
C ILE A 77 41.30 -16.75 19.37
N VAL A 78 41.79 -15.52 19.22
CA VAL A 78 40.99 -14.38 18.76
C VAL A 78 40.42 -14.66 17.36
N LEU A 79 41.22 -15.19 16.44
CA LEU A 79 40.79 -15.53 15.08
C LEU A 79 39.70 -16.61 15.08
N VAL A 80 39.85 -17.67 15.88
CA VAL A 80 38.84 -18.73 16.01
C VAL A 80 37.52 -18.17 16.57
N ILE A 81 37.58 -17.32 17.59
CA ILE A 81 36.40 -16.67 18.16
C ILE A 81 35.74 -15.75 17.12
N ALA A 82 36.53 -14.92 16.44
CA ALA A 82 36.03 -14.00 15.42
C ALA A 82 35.39 -14.75 14.24
N LEU A 83 35.99 -15.87 13.81
CA LEU A 83 35.45 -16.69 12.74
C LEU A 83 34.12 -17.35 13.13
N ASN A 84 34.04 -17.89 14.35
CA ASN A 84 32.79 -18.47 14.87
C ASN A 84 31.68 -17.42 14.97
N ALA A 85 32.02 -16.21 15.44
CA ALA A 85 31.08 -15.09 15.47
C ALA A 85 30.61 -14.67 14.07
N LEU A 86 31.53 -14.59 13.10
CA LEU A 86 31.21 -14.24 11.72
C LEU A 86 30.25 -15.25 11.09
N ILE A 87 30.50 -16.55 11.27
CA ILE A 87 29.63 -17.61 10.76
C ILE A 87 28.23 -17.51 11.39
N ALA A 88 28.14 -17.24 12.70
CA ALA A 88 26.86 -17.06 13.38
C ALA A 88 26.07 -15.87 12.81
N VAL A 89 26.72 -14.72 12.59
CA VAL A 89 26.08 -13.53 12.03
C VAL A 89 25.66 -13.73 10.56
N LEU A 90 26.51 -14.39 9.76
CA LEU A 90 26.18 -14.72 8.37
C LEU A 90 25.03 -15.72 8.29
N GLY A 91 24.98 -16.71 9.18
CA GLY A 91 23.89 -17.68 9.26
C GLY A 91 22.54 -17.03 9.55
N ASP A 92 22.48 -16.15 10.56
CA ASP A 92 21.26 -15.41 10.90
C ASP A 92 20.82 -14.47 9.77
N SER A 93 21.76 -13.72 9.20
CA SER A 93 21.47 -12.83 8.07
C SER A 93 20.97 -13.60 6.84
N TYR A 94 21.57 -14.75 6.54
CA TYR A 94 21.17 -15.59 5.41
C TYR A 94 19.77 -16.18 5.61
N SER A 95 19.46 -16.69 6.81
CA SER A 95 18.13 -17.23 7.13
C SER A 95 17.04 -16.18 6.95
N ARG A 96 17.24 -14.96 7.47
CA ARG A 96 16.27 -13.85 7.33
C ARG A 96 16.09 -13.41 5.87
N VAL A 97 17.17 -13.39 5.08
CA VAL A 97 17.07 -13.06 3.65
C VAL A 97 16.35 -14.17 2.89
N GLN A 98 16.63 -15.43 3.20
CA GLN A 98 16.03 -16.58 2.54
C GLN A 98 14.51 -16.65 2.79
N GLU A 99 14.06 -16.35 4.02
CA GLU A 99 12.65 -16.29 4.39
C GLU A 99 11.88 -15.26 3.54
N HIS A 100 12.48 -14.08 3.30
CA HIS A 100 11.85 -13.03 2.52
C HIS A 100 12.13 -13.10 1.01
N ALA A 101 13.09 -13.91 0.56
CA ALA A 101 13.52 -13.95 -0.84
C ALA A 101 12.39 -14.33 -1.80
N ILE A 102 11.56 -15.32 -1.44
CA ILE A 102 10.44 -15.78 -2.29
C ILE A 102 9.36 -14.70 -2.37
N ALA A 103 9.00 -14.11 -1.24
CA ALA A 103 7.99 -13.04 -1.17
C ALA A 103 8.45 -11.81 -1.95
N ASN A 104 9.69 -11.35 -1.74
CA ASN A 104 10.27 -10.21 -2.47
C ASN A 104 10.34 -10.49 -3.97
N ARG A 105 10.77 -11.69 -4.39
CA ARG A 105 10.80 -12.06 -5.82
C ARG A 105 9.40 -12.06 -6.44
N ARG A 106 8.37 -12.50 -5.72
CA ARG A 106 6.97 -12.44 -6.19
C ARG A 106 6.47 -11.00 -6.27
N LYS A 107 6.82 -10.17 -5.27
CA LYS A 107 6.51 -8.74 -5.25
C LYS A 107 7.16 -8.00 -6.42
N GLU A 108 8.46 -8.18 -6.64
CA GLU A 108 9.20 -7.58 -7.76
C GLU A 108 8.60 -7.99 -9.12
N ARG A 109 8.19 -9.26 -9.27
CA ARG A 109 7.49 -9.72 -10.47
C ARG A 109 6.14 -9.03 -10.65
N ALA A 110 5.37 -8.87 -9.57
CA ALA A 110 4.09 -8.18 -9.62
C ALA A 110 4.27 -6.69 -9.96
N GLU A 111 5.27 -6.03 -9.37
CA GLU A 111 5.64 -4.64 -9.69
C GLU A 111 6.02 -4.50 -11.17
N LEU A 112 6.83 -5.42 -11.71
CA LEU A 112 7.16 -5.44 -13.14
C LEU A 112 5.94 -5.65 -14.04
N ILE A 113 4.98 -6.49 -13.64
CA ILE A 113 3.74 -6.69 -14.41
C ILE A 113 2.91 -5.39 -14.41
N VAL A 114 2.78 -4.72 -13.27
CA VAL A 114 2.05 -3.45 -13.15
C VAL A 114 2.73 -2.36 -13.99
N GLU A 115 4.05 -2.25 -13.90
CA GLU A 115 4.83 -1.31 -14.72
C GLU A 115 4.64 -1.60 -16.21
N TYR A 116 4.71 -2.86 -16.61
CA TYR A 116 4.49 -3.27 -17.99
C TYR A 116 3.08 -2.92 -18.48
N LEU A 117 2.04 -3.20 -17.67
CA LEU A 117 0.65 -2.84 -17.99
C LEU A 117 0.46 -1.33 -18.14
N SER A 118 1.18 -0.52 -17.36
CA SER A 118 1.11 0.95 -17.45
C SER A 118 1.65 1.52 -18.77
N ILE A 119 2.55 0.78 -19.44
CA ILE A 119 3.16 1.18 -20.72
C ILE A 119 2.27 0.78 -21.92
N ILE A 120 1.34 -0.16 -21.74
CA ILE A 120 0.48 -0.67 -22.82
C ILE A 120 -0.58 0.38 -23.21
N PRO A 121 -0.84 0.58 -24.53
CA PRO A 121 -1.92 1.45 -24.99
C PRO A 121 -3.30 1.02 -24.45
N SER A 122 -4.14 1.99 -24.09
CA SER A 122 -5.44 1.79 -23.44
C SER A 122 -6.37 0.79 -24.13
N ASN A 123 -6.30 0.68 -25.46
CA ASN A 123 -7.12 -0.26 -26.23
C ASN A 123 -6.77 -1.73 -25.92
N LYS A 124 -5.47 -2.04 -25.79
CA LYS A 124 -5.01 -3.38 -25.45
C LYS A 124 -5.18 -3.66 -23.95
N SER A 125 -5.00 -2.65 -23.09
CA SER A 125 -5.26 -2.82 -21.64
C SER A 125 -6.70 -3.25 -21.40
N ARG A 126 -7.67 -2.60 -22.05
CA ARG A 126 -9.10 -2.96 -21.93
C ARG A 126 -9.41 -4.37 -22.43
N GLU A 127 -8.76 -4.82 -23.49
CA GLU A 127 -8.91 -6.20 -23.99
C GLU A 127 -8.35 -7.21 -22.97
N ILE A 128 -7.18 -6.92 -22.39
CA ILE A 128 -6.58 -7.74 -21.34
C ILE A 128 -7.49 -7.76 -20.11
N GLU A 129 -7.95 -6.62 -19.63
CA GLU A 129 -8.87 -6.49 -18.48
C GLU A 129 -10.20 -7.22 -18.71
N ALA A 130 -10.76 -7.16 -19.92
CA ALA A 130 -11.97 -7.89 -20.26
C ALA A 130 -11.78 -9.41 -20.19
N ASN A 131 -10.60 -9.89 -20.59
CA ASN A 131 -10.24 -11.30 -20.60
C ASN A 131 -9.68 -11.80 -19.25
N THR A 132 -9.21 -10.92 -18.37
CA THR A 132 -8.59 -11.25 -17.07
C THR A 132 -9.43 -10.79 -15.89
N LYS A 133 -10.74 -11.09 -15.92
CA LYS A 133 -11.62 -10.94 -14.74
C LYS A 133 -11.37 -12.04 -13.71
N TYR A 134 -10.16 -12.10 -13.18
CA TYR A 134 -9.82 -12.97 -12.06
C TYR A 134 -9.49 -12.11 -10.85
N PHE A 135 -10.12 -12.43 -9.71
CA PHE A 135 -9.77 -11.83 -8.44
C PHE A 135 -8.59 -12.61 -7.86
N HIS A 136 -7.43 -11.97 -7.76
CA HIS A 136 -6.27 -12.55 -7.11
C HIS A 136 -6.39 -12.35 -5.60
N ALA A 137 -6.65 -13.42 -4.86
CA ALA A 137 -6.52 -13.45 -3.41
C ALA A 137 -5.11 -13.91 -3.05
N LEU A 138 -4.38 -13.10 -2.27
CA LEU A 138 -3.13 -13.52 -1.65
C LEU A 138 -3.49 -14.42 -0.47
N LEU A 139 -3.04 -15.67 -0.55
CA LEU A 139 -3.26 -16.69 0.46
C LEU A 139 -1.92 -17.07 1.05
N GLU A 140 -1.87 -17.21 2.38
CA GLU A 140 -0.69 -17.71 3.06
C GLU A 140 -0.44 -19.15 2.63
N ALA A 141 0.79 -19.39 2.18
CA ALA A 141 1.28 -20.70 1.82
C ALA A 141 2.49 -21.01 2.71
N ASP A 142 2.64 -22.27 3.07
CA ASP A 142 3.78 -22.76 3.83
C ASP A 142 5.07 -22.67 2.98
N ALA A 143 6.22 -22.92 3.60
CA ALA A 143 7.53 -22.99 2.95
C ALA A 143 7.55 -23.96 1.76
N ASP A 144 6.74 -25.03 1.81
CA ASP A 144 6.60 -26.03 0.74
C ASP A 144 5.67 -25.56 -0.40
N GLY A 145 5.06 -24.38 -0.28
CA GLY A 145 4.13 -23.83 -1.25
C GLY A 145 2.72 -24.43 -1.16
N ASP A 146 2.49 -25.32 -0.20
CA ASP A 146 1.16 -25.80 0.15
C ASP A 146 0.37 -24.68 0.82
N LEU A 147 -0.86 -24.49 0.39
CA LEU A 147 -1.76 -23.53 1.01
C LEU A 147 -2.00 -23.97 2.46
N LEU A 148 -1.64 -23.12 3.43
CA LEU A 148 -1.89 -23.36 4.86
C LEU A 148 -3.38 -23.36 5.23
N ILE A 149 -4.23 -23.19 4.22
CA ILE A 149 -5.66 -23.18 4.41
C ILE A 149 -6.11 -24.62 4.64
N VAL A 150 -6.34 -24.93 5.92
CA VAL A 150 -7.24 -26.01 6.29
C VAL A 150 -8.52 -25.78 5.51
N LYS A 151 -8.95 -26.76 4.71
CA LYS A 151 -10.03 -26.63 3.72
C LYS A 151 -11.32 -26.02 4.32
N ASP A 152 -11.53 -26.19 5.61
CA ASP A 152 -12.66 -25.67 6.37
C ASP A 152 -12.55 -24.17 6.74
N ASP A 153 -11.34 -23.62 6.88
CA ASP A 153 -11.12 -22.20 7.16
C ASP A 153 -11.40 -21.31 5.94
N TRP A 154 -11.19 -21.82 4.73
CA TRP A 154 -11.53 -21.08 3.51
C TRP A 154 -13.04 -20.86 3.40
N GLU A 155 -13.83 -21.89 3.72
CA GLU A 155 -15.29 -21.78 3.72
C GLU A 155 -15.75 -20.79 4.79
N GLY A 156 -15.07 -20.74 5.94
CA GLY A 156 -15.29 -19.73 6.98
C GLY A 156 -15.00 -18.31 6.51
N GLY A 157 -13.82 -18.07 5.93
CA GLY A 157 -13.42 -16.75 5.42
C GLY A 157 -14.29 -16.27 4.25
N LEU A 158 -14.63 -17.16 3.32
CA LEU A 158 -15.50 -16.84 2.20
C LEU A 158 -16.94 -16.56 2.67
N ASN A 159 -17.45 -17.31 3.64
CA ASN A 159 -18.77 -17.03 4.23
C ASN A 159 -18.77 -15.74 5.03
N ALA A 160 -17.70 -15.41 5.73
CA ALA A 160 -17.54 -14.13 6.41
C ALA A 160 -17.52 -12.98 5.40
N LEU A 161 -16.73 -13.08 4.32
CA LEU A 161 -16.68 -12.09 3.25
C LEU A 161 -18.04 -11.96 2.54
N LYS A 162 -18.70 -13.08 2.25
CA LYS A 162 -20.04 -13.10 1.64
C LYS A 162 -21.06 -12.43 2.54
N LYS A 163 -21.00 -12.67 3.85
CA LYS A 163 -21.85 -12.03 4.84
C LYS A 163 -21.61 -10.51 4.85
N ASP A 164 -20.36 -10.09 4.93
CA ASP A 164 -19.98 -8.68 4.95
C ASP A 164 -20.41 -7.95 3.66
N LEU A 165 -20.20 -8.58 2.49
CA LEU A 165 -20.67 -8.07 1.21
C LEU A 165 -22.21 -7.98 1.15
N SER A 166 -22.91 -8.97 1.71
CA SER A 166 -24.38 -8.95 1.75
C SER A 166 -24.91 -7.87 2.68
N GLU A 167 -24.22 -7.62 3.79
CA GLU A 167 -24.53 -6.57 4.76
C GLU A 167 -24.27 -5.19 4.16
N GLN A 168 -23.12 -4.99 3.52
CA GLN A 168 -22.79 -3.76 2.81
C GLN A 168 -23.77 -3.48 1.65
N ASN A 169 -24.17 -4.51 0.91
CA ASN A 169 -25.21 -4.37 -0.10
C ASN A 169 -26.55 -3.97 0.53
N ALA A 170 -26.96 -4.59 1.64
CA ALA A 170 -28.19 -4.24 2.33
C ALA A 170 -28.19 -2.78 2.79
N THR A 171 -27.10 -2.31 3.42
CA THR A 171 -26.94 -0.91 3.81
C THR A 171 -26.94 0.02 2.60
N SER A 172 -26.29 -0.37 1.50
CA SER A 172 -26.30 0.42 0.27
C SER A 172 -27.70 0.53 -0.34
N TYR A 173 -28.51 -0.53 -0.27
CA TYR A 173 -29.91 -0.49 -0.72
C TYR A 173 -30.76 0.41 0.17
N GLU A 174 -30.55 0.38 1.49
CA GLU A 174 -31.24 1.25 2.45
C GLU A 174 -30.90 2.72 2.19
N MET A 175 -29.62 3.07 2.07
CA MET A 175 -29.20 4.43 1.71
C MET A 175 -29.79 4.90 0.37
N THR A 176 -29.85 4.02 -0.63
CA THR A 176 -30.45 4.36 -1.93
C THR A 176 -31.94 4.61 -1.80
N ARG A 177 -32.63 3.82 -0.97
CA ARG A 177 -34.07 3.96 -0.72
C ARG A 177 -34.38 5.27 0.01
N ASP A 178 -33.62 5.58 1.06
CA ASP A 178 -33.76 6.82 1.82
C ASP A 178 -33.50 8.04 0.96
N ALA A 179 -32.48 7.98 0.09
CA ALA A 179 -32.21 9.06 -0.87
C ALA A 179 -33.38 9.26 -1.85
N ILE A 180 -34.01 8.19 -2.33
CA ILE A 180 -35.20 8.27 -3.20
C ILE A 180 -36.38 8.89 -2.44
N GLU A 181 -36.56 8.55 -1.17
CA GLU A 181 -37.65 9.08 -0.34
C GLU A 181 -37.46 10.57 -0.06
N GLN A 182 -36.24 10.99 0.30
CA GLN A 182 -35.87 12.40 0.44
C GLN A 182 -36.12 13.20 -0.84
N LEU A 183 -35.74 12.64 -2.00
CA LEU A 183 -35.99 13.24 -3.31
C LEU A 183 -37.48 13.42 -3.59
N ARG A 184 -38.33 12.48 -3.16
CA ARG A 184 -39.79 12.61 -3.31
C ARG A 184 -40.37 13.70 -2.43
N CYS A 185 -39.97 13.74 -1.14
CA CYS A 185 -40.41 14.81 -0.24
C CYS A 185 -40.01 16.20 -0.76
N HIS A 186 -38.77 16.34 -1.25
CA HIS A 186 -38.32 17.61 -1.81
C HIS A 186 -39.12 18.02 -3.05
N LEU A 187 -39.47 17.06 -3.93
CA LEU A 187 -40.32 17.31 -5.09
C LEU A 187 -41.74 17.75 -4.69
N ASP A 188 -42.33 17.14 -3.65
CA ASP A 188 -43.65 17.51 -3.16
C ASP A 188 -43.66 18.94 -2.58
N ASP A 189 -42.62 19.30 -1.81
CA ASP A 189 -42.44 20.64 -1.26
C ASP A 189 -42.28 21.69 -2.38
N ASP A 190 -41.45 21.40 -3.38
CA ASP A 190 -41.24 22.27 -4.54
C ASP A 190 -42.54 22.44 -5.35
N MET A 191 -43.34 21.36 -5.49
CA MET A 191 -44.65 21.42 -6.15
C MET A 191 -45.66 22.25 -5.35
N GLU A 192 -45.66 22.17 -4.02
CA GLU A 192 -46.52 22.99 -3.17
C GLU A 192 -46.12 24.47 -3.23
N GLN A 193 -44.82 24.77 -3.19
CA GLN A 193 -44.31 26.12 -3.36
C GLN A 193 -44.71 26.69 -4.74
N LEU A 194 -44.51 25.92 -5.80
CA LEU A 194 -44.90 26.31 -7.16
C LEU A 194 -46.41 26.57 -7.25
N LYS A 195 -47.25 25.77 -6.59
CA LYS A 195 -48.70 25.98 -6.54
C LYS A 195 -49.06 27.28 -5.83
N ASN A 196 -48.40 27.59 -4.72
CA ASN A 196 -48.61 28.84 -3.98
C ASN A 196 -48.19 30.05 -4.81
N ASP A 197 -47.05 29.97 -5.51
CA ASP A 197 -46.57 31.02 -6.42
C ASP A 197 -47.52 31.22 -7.61
N ILE A 198 -48.03 30.14 -8.20
CA ILE A 198 -49.05 30.23 -9.27
C ILE A 198 -50.33 30.89 -8.74
N THR A 199 -50.75 30.56 -7.52
CA THR A 199 -51.99 31.10 -6.92
C THR A 199 -51.85 32.58 -6.60
N SER A 200 -50.69 33.03 -6.11
CA SER A 200 -50.41 34.45 -5.85
C SER A 200 -50.38 35.25 -7.15
N LEU A 201 -49.71 34.75 -8.19
CA LEU A 201 -49.69 35.36 -9.53
C LEU A 201 -51.10 35.49 -10.12
N ILE A 202 -51.96 34.48 -9.94
CA ILE A 202 -53.37 34.55 -10.40
C ILE A 202 -54.14 35.65 -9.65
N GLN A 203 -53.93 35.80 -8.33
CA GLN A 203 -54.58 36.84 -7.54
C GLN A 203 -54.12 38.24 -7.95
N GLU A 204 -52.82 38.42 -8.18
CA GLU A 204 -52.24 39.67 -8.68
C GLU A 204 -52.81 40.04 -10.06
N LEU A 205 -52.82 39.11 -11.01
CA LEU A 205 -53.45 39.28 -12.33
C LEU A 205 -54.94 39.62 -12.22
N SER A 206 -55.67 39.01 -11.29
CA SER A 206 -57.09 39.30 -11.06
C SER A 206 -57.29 40.73 -10.57
N HIS A 207 -56.40 41.21 -9.69
CA HIS A 207 -56.42 42.57 -9.18
C HIS A 207 -56.14 43.59 -10.30
N GLU A 208 -55.10 43.37 -11.11
CA GLU A 208 -54.76 44.24 -12.25
C GLU A 208 -55.90 44.30 -13.28
N ILE A 209 -56.50 43.16 -13.64
CA ILE A 209 -57.65 43.12 -14.56
C ILE A 209 -58.82 43.95 -14.00
N LYS A 210 -59.02 43.92 -12.68
CA LYS A 210 -60.07 44.70 -12.01
C LYS A 210 -59.78 46.20 -12.01
N GLU A 211 -58.52 46.60 -11.83
CA GLU A 211 -58.08 47.99 -11.99
C GLU A 211 -58.27 48.49 -13.43
N ILE A 212 -57.79 47.74 -14.42
CA ILE A 212 -57.96 48.07 -15.85
C ILE A 212 -59.45 48.24 -16.18
N LYS A 213 -60.31 47.37 -15.64
CA LYS A 213 -61.75 47.47 -15.81
C LYS A 213 -62.34 48.74 -15.19
N ARG A 214 -61.84 49.19 -14.03
CA ARG A 214 -62.26 50.47 -13.41
C ARG A 214 -61.83 51.65 -14.27
N LEU A 215 -60.58 51.68 -14.73
CA LEU A 215 -60.06 52.72 -15.62
C LEU A 215 -60.84 52.80 -16.94
N GLN A 216 -61.28 51.66 -17.50
CA GLN A 216 -62.15 51.64 -18.68
C GLN A 216 -63.54 52.24 -18.42
N ASN A 217 -64.09 52.05 -17.23
CA ASN A 217 -65.40 52.59 -16.86
C ASN A 217 -65.38 54.12 -16.67
N ASP A 218 -64.28 54.66 -16.12
CA ASP A 218 -64.14 56.10 -15.87
C ASP A 218 -63.57 56.87 -17.08
N GLY A 219 -62.83 56.21 -17.99
CA GLY A 219 -62.14 56.87 -19.10
C GLY A 219 -62.89 56.98 -20.43
N GLY A 220 -64.10 56.41 -20.58
CA GLY A 220 -64.86 56.50 -21.84
C GLY A 220 -64.14 55.93 -23.08
N VAL A 221 -63.15 55.06 -22.89
CA VAL A 221 -62.39 54.45 -24.00
C VAL A 221 -63.17 53.25 -24.53
N THR A 222 -63.88 53.42 -25.65
CA THR A 222 -64.54 52.33 -26.36
C THR A 222 -63.51 51.43 -27.05
N PHE A 223 -63.09 50.36 -26.38
CA PHE A 223 -62.27 49.34 -27.03
C PHE A 223 -63.12 48.56 -28.05
N ASN A 224 -62.62 48.50 -29.28
CA ASN A 224 -63.24 47.78 -30.39
C ASN A 224 -63.40 46.29 -30.03
N ASN A 225 -64.65 45.86 -29.85
CA ASN A 225 -65.10 44.59 -29.27
C ASN A 225 -64.52 43.32 -29.97
N LYS A 226 -63.94 43.48 -31.17
CA LYS A 226 -63.29 42.40 -31.93
C LYS A 226 -61.97 41.93 -31.29
N ASN A 227 -61.16 42.84 -30.76
CA ASN A 227 -59.84 42.48 -30.22
C ASN A 227 -59.95 41.79 -28.86
N VAL A 228 -60.91 42.20 -28.02
CA VAL A 228 -61.16 41.59 -26.70
C VAL A 228 -61.68 40.15 -26.85
N ARG A 229 -62.56 39.86 -27.82
CA ARG A 229 -63.02 38.48 -28.07
C ARG A 229 -61.89 37.55 -28.51
N ASN A 230 -60.93 38.05 -29.29
CA ASN A 230 -59.79 37.24 -29.73
C ASN A 230 -58.85 36.94 -28.56
N ALA A 231 -58.55 37.92 -27.70
CA ALA A 231 -57.73 37.70 -26.51
C ALA A 231 -58.36 36.70 -25.53
N VAL A 232 -59.67 36.81 -25.27
CA VAL A 232 -60.39 35.87 -24.38
C VAL A 232 -60.42 34.45 -24.97
N LYS A 233 -60.51 34.29 -26.30
CA LYS A 233 -60.44 32.97 -26.95
C LYS A 233 -59.06 32.31 -26.78
N VAL A 234 -57.98 33.07 -26.87
CA VAL A 234 -56.62 32.54 -26.69
C VAL A 234 -56.43 32.05 -25.24
N VAL A 235 -56.83 32.86 -24.25
CA VAL A 235 -56.71 32.47 -22.82
C VAL A 235 -57.58 31.26 -22.50
N LYS A 236 -58.80 31.17 -23.04
CA LYS A 236 -59.68 30.01 -22.84
C LYS A 236 -59.17 28.75 -23.55
N GLY A 237 -58.37 28.90 -24.60
CA GLY A 237 -57.66 27.80 -25.27
C GLY A 237 -56.50 27.26 -24.43
N VAL A 238 -55.73 28.14 -23.78
CA VAL A 238 -54.62 27.75 -22.90
C VAL A 238 -55.12 26.99 -21.66
N GLY A 239 -56.22 27.44 -21.03
CA GLY A 239 -56.82 26.75 -19.89
C GLY A 239 -57.28 25.31 -20.19
N LYS A 240 -57.75 25.04 -21.40
CA LYS A 240 -58.11 23.66 -21.82
C LYS A 240 -56.90 22.76 -22.07
N HIS A 241 -55.73 23.33 -22.32
CA HIS A 241 -54.53 22.56 -22.61
C HIS A 241 -53.80 22.08 -21.33
N LEU A 242 -54.03 22.75 -20.20
CA LEU A 242 -53.51 22.37 -18.88
C LEU A 242 -54.30 21.21 -18.25
N ASP A 243 -55.60 21.12 -18.49
CA ASP A 243 -56.47 20.05 -17.95
C ASP A 243 -56.20 18.67 -18.61
N MET A 244 -55.69 18.67 -19.86
CA MET A 244 -55.32 17.42 -20.55
C MET A 244 -54.04 16.77 -20.01
N ARG A 245 -53.26 17.43 -19.14
CA ARG A 245 -52.00 16.88 -18.62
C ARG A 245 -52.19 15.96 -17.41
N HIS A 246 -53.34 16.01 -16.73
CA HIS A 246 -53.64 15.10 -15.61
C HIS A 246 -53.97 13.66 -16.02
N HIS A 247 -54.16 13.37 -17.32
CA HIS A 247 -54.47 12.01 -17.80
C HIS A 247 -53.27 11.20 -18.32
N LEU A 248 -52.05 11.75 -18.31
CA LEU A 248 -50.84 11.09 -18.83
C LEU A 248 -49.97 10.40 -17.75
N GLU A 249 -50.37 10.41 -16.48
CA GLU A 249 -49.60 9.82 -15.36
C GLU A 249 -50.08 8.45 -14.87
N MET A 250 -50.79 7.67 -15.70
CA MET A 250 -51.14 6.27 -15.38
C MET A 250 -50.40 5.22 -16.25
N GLY A 251 -49.25 5.59 -16.81
CA GLY A 251 -48.44 4.75 -17.70
C GLY A 251 -47.12 4.21 -17.14
N LEU A 252 -46.82 4.39 -15.85
CA LEU A 252 -45.62 3.80 -15.24
C LEU A 252 -45.86 2.31 -15.02
N ARG A 253 -45.45 1.50 -16.01
CA ARG A 253 -45.36 0.05 -15.91
C ARG A 253 -44.54 -0.32 -14.66
N PRO A 254 -44.99 -1.27 -13.84
CA PRO A 254 -44.17 -1.79 -12.76
C PRO A 254 -42.92 -2.43 -13.36
N PHE A 255 -41.76 -1.96 -12.89
CA PHE A 255 -40.46 -2.54 -13.18
C PHE A 255 -40.47 -3.98 -12.61
N ARG A 256 -40.57 -4.95 -13.50
CA ARG A 256 -40.59 -6.38 -13.18
C ARG A 256 -39.19 -6.78 -12.71
N GLN A 257 -38.98 -6.81 -11.39
CA GLN A 257 -37.83 -7.51 -10.78
C GLN A 257 -38.01 -9.01 -11.04
N ASN A 258 -37.50 -9.47 -12.18
CA ASN A 258 -37.24 -10.88 -12.43
C ASN A 258 -35.83 -11.18 -11.87
N SER A 259 -35.76 -11.40 -10.56
CA SER A 259 -34.63 -12.05 -9.92
C SER A 259 -35.13 -13.35 -9.28
N GLN A 260 -35.45 -14.32 -10.14
CA GLN A 260 -35.43 -15.71 -9.70
C GLN A 260 -33.96 -16.13 -9.57
N PRO A 261 -33.52 -16.64 -8.41
CA PRO A 261 -32.25 -17.35 -8.33
C PRO A 261 -32.38 -18.63 -9.15
N SER A 262 -31.61 -18.73 -10.23
CA SER A 262 -31.44 -19.97 -10.98
C SER A 262 -30.73 -20.99 -10.09
N THR A 263 -31.50 -21.84 -9.43
CA THR A 263 -31.02 -23.12 -8.89
C THR A 263 -30.87 -24.10 -10.04
N ASP A 264 -29.84 -23.90 -10.87
CA ASP A 264 -29.39 -24.90 -11.83
C ASP A 264 -27.88 -24.73 -12.02
N SER A 265 -27.11 -25.50 -11.25
CA SER A 265 -25.72 -25.84 -11.56
C SER A 265 -25.32 -27.11 -10.81
N ASN A 266 -26.02 -28.20 -11.13
CA ASN A 266 -25.53 -29.55 -10.91
C ASN A 266 -24.81 -30.05 -12.18
N ASP A 267 -23.88 -29.25 -12.73
CA ASP A 267 -22.98 -29.68 -13.81
C ASP A 267 -21.54 -29.57 -13.30
N GLN A 268 -21.20 -30.44 -12.34
CA GLN A 268 -19.82 -30.76 -12.00
C GLN A 268 -19.22 -31.59 -13.14
N ARG A 269 -18.76 -30.90 -14.19
CA ARG A 269 -17.77 -31.50 -15.10
C ARG A 269 -16.38 -30.99 -14.73
N PRO A 270 -15.43 -31.88 -14.40
CA PRO A 270 -14.07 -31.48 -14.06
C PRO A 270 -13.39 -30.86 -15.29
N PHE A 271 -13.06 -29.58 -15.18
CA PHE A 271 -12.48 -28.72 -16.22
C PHE A 271 -10.98 -29.02 -16.55
N TRP A 272 -10.40 -30.09 -15.99
CA TRP A 272 -8.96 -30.37 -16.06
C TRP A 272 -8.51 -31.29 -17.20
N GLN A 273 -9.29 -31.50 -18.28
CA GLN A 273 -8.89 -32.40 -19.38
C GLN A 273 -8.13 -31.71 -20.54
N GLY A 274 -7.73 -30.43 -20.41
CA GLY A 274 -7.25 -29.63 -21.54
C GLY A 274 -5.78 -29.23 -21.58
N PHE A 275 -4.92 -29.61 -20.61
CA PHE A 275 -3.52 -29.18 -20.67
C PHE A 275 -2.69 -30.07 -21.60
N PRO A 276 -1.98 -29.50 -22.61
CA PRO A 276 -1.04 -30.24 -23.42
C PRO A 276 0.08 -30.78 -22.52
N LYS A 277 0.31 -32.10 -22.58
CA LYS A 277 1.43 -32.76 -21.90
C LYS A 277 2.73 -32.10 -22.35
N ILE A 278 3.45 -31.50 -21.40
CA ILE A 278 4.82 -31.04 -21.60
C ILE A 278 5.66 -32.29 -21.94
N PRO A 279 6.38 -32.32 -23.07
CA PRO A 279 7.25 -33.44 -23.39
C PRO A 279 8.32 -33.54 -22.29
N LYS A 280 8.41 -34.71 -21.66
CA LYS A 280 9.55 -35.04 -20.80
C LYS A 280 10.78 -34.99 -21.70
N GLY A 281 11.67 -34.04 -21.43
CA GLY A 281 13.00 -34.03 -22.02
C GLY A 281 13.72 -35.29 -21.61
N ASP A 282 14.24 -36.01 -22.59
CA ASP A 282 15.14 -37.13 -22.39
C ASP A 282 16.33 -36.64 -21.54
N GLN A 283 16.49 -37.31 -20.40
CA GLN A 283 17.60 -37.11 -19.49
C GLN A 283 18.71 -38.02 -20.02
N ASP A 284 19.61 -37.44 -20.81
CA ASP A 284 20.83 -38.12 -21.26
C ASP A 284 21.70 -38.41 -20.03
N ASP A 285 21.79 -39.70 -19.69
CA ASP A 285 22.74 -40.24 -18.73
C ASP A 285 24.17 -39.99 -19.25
N THR A 286 24.93 -39.18 -18.52
CA THR A 286 26.41 -39.10 -18.60
C THR A 286 27.02 -39.09 -17.21
#